data_AF-F8Q629-F1
#
_entry.id   AF-F8Q629-F1
#
_cell.length_a   1.000
_cell.length_b   1.000
_cell.length_c   1.000
_cell.angle_alpha   90.00
_cell.angle_beta   90.00
_cell.angle_gamma   90.00
#
_symmetry.space_group_name_H-M   'P 1'
#
loop_
_entity.id
_entity.type
_entity.pdbx_description
1 polymer ?
#
loop_
_entity_poly.entity_id
_entity_poly.type
_entity_poly.pdbx_seq_one_letter_code
_entity_poly.pdbx_strand_id
1 'polypeptide(L)'
;IIPAELCIIIEGQIFKRKVPPELTKQVVEFSTQKPDVRLDMIKSGVLEYNNSDFIRNAQMAISSTPVMIDGRVLPTPDMSYG
;
A
#
# COMPACT_ATOMS: atom_id res chain seq x y z
N ILE A 1 -22.57 22.00 -25.45
CA ILE A 1 -23.12 20.87 -24.66
C ILE A 1 -22.66 19.61 -25.37
N ILE A 2 -21.92 18.73 -24.68
CA ILE A 2 -21.48 17.45 -25.25
C ILE A 2 -22.39 16.36 -24.69
N PRO A 3 -22.97 15.47 -25.52
CA PRO A 3 -23.76 14.33 -25.06
C PRO A 3 -22.94 13.42 -24.14
N ALA A 4 -23.53 12.98 -23.02
CA ALA A 4 -22.84 12.16 -22.03
C ALA A 4 -22.47 10.77 -22.58
N GLU A 5 -23.22 10.28 -23.57
CA GLU A 5 -23.00 9.01 -24.27
C GLU A 5 -21.70 9.00 -25.07
N LEU A 6 -21.16 10.18 -25.41
CA LEU A 6 -19.90 10.34 -26.13
C LEU A 6 -18.70 10.57 -25.19
N CYS A 7 -18.95 10.64 -23.87
CA CYS A 7 -17.94 10.92 -22.87
C CYS A 7 -17.49 9.64 -22.16
N ILE A 8 -16.17 9.47 -22.01
CA ILE A 8 -15.56 8.39 -21.20
C ILE A 8 -14.86 8.98 -19.99
N ILE A 9 -14.82 8.23 -18.89
CA ILE A 9 -14.05 8.61 -17.72
C ILE A 9 -12.59 8.27 -18.00
N ILE A 10 -11.70 9.26 -17.89
CA ILE A 10 -10.26 9.04 -18.05
C ILE A 10 -9.77 8.20 -16.87
N GLU A 11 -8.94 7.20 -17.16
CA GLU A 11 -8.35 6.33 -16.15
C GLU A 11 -7.42 7.09 -15.19
N GLY A 12 -7.15 6.50 -14.02
CA GLY A 12 -6.26 7.09 -13.00
C GLY A 12 -6.86 8.23 -12.18
N GLN A 13 -8.14 8.55 -12.37
CA GLN A 13 -8.83 9.54 -11.54
C GLN A 13 -9.15 8.98 -10.16
N ILE A 14 -8.59 9.60 -9.11
CA ILE A 14 -8.85 9.22 -7.72
C ILE A 14 -10.24 9.69 -7.28
N PHE A 15 -11.05 8.78 -6.74
CA PHE A 15 -12.34 9.10 -6.14
C PHE A 15 -12.15 9.80 -4.78
N LYS A 16 -12.49 11.09 -4.69
CA LYS A 16 -12.24 11.94 -3.51
C LYS A 16 -13.37 11.96 -2.48
N ARG A 17 -14.55 11.42 -2.81
CA ARG A 17 -15.72 11.44 -1.92
C ARG A 17 -15.68 10.26 -0.96
N LYS A 18 -16.48 10.34 0.11
CA LYS A 18 -16.67 9.20 1.02
C LYS A 18 -17.17 7.99 0.23
N VAL A 19 -16.53 6.85 0.45
CA VAL A 19 -16.95 5.58 -0.12
C VAL A 19 -18.38 5.28 0.34
N PRO A 20 -19.31 4.93 -0.56
CA PRO A 20 -20.66 4.50 -0.19
C PRO A 20 -20.63 3.35 0.82
N PRO A 21 -21.58 3.29 1.79
CA PRO A 21 -21.58 2.26 2.82
C PRO A 21 -21.65 0.84 2.26
N GLU A 22 -22.36 0.65 1.14
CA GLU A 22 -22.50 -0.61 0.42
C GLU A 22 -21.15 -1.16 -0.11
N LEU A 23 -20.23 -0.26 -0.48
CA LEU A 23 -18.92 -0.61 -1.02
C LEU A 23 -17.82 -0.67 0.05
N THR A 24 -18.09 -0.17 1.26
CA THR A 24 -17.07 -0.06 2.32
C THR A 24 -16.53 -1.43 2.71
N LYS A 25 -17.38 -2.46 2.77
CA LYS A 25 -16.95 -3.84 3.06
C LYS A 25 -15.93 -4.33 2.02
N GLN A 26 -16.18 -4.09 0.75
CA GLN A 26 -15.29 -4.53 -0.34
C GLN A 26 -13.94 -3.81 -0.28
N VAL A 27 -13.93 -2.51 0.06
CA VAL A 27 -12.69 -1.75 0.24
C VAL A 27 -11.86 -2.31 1.40
N VAL A 28 -12.50 -2.62 2.53
CA VAL A 28 -11.81 -3.20 3.70
C VAL A 28 -11.27 -4.58 3.38
N GLU A 29 -12.06 -5.44 2.76
CA GLU A 29 -11.66 -6.79 2.36
C GLU A 29 -10.48 -6.76 1.37
N PHE A 30 -10.53 -5.86 0.38
CA PHE A 30 -9.43 -5.64 -0.56
C PHE A 30 -8.14 -5.13 0.13
N SER A 31 -8.29 -4.23 1.11
CA SER A 31 -7.13 -3.60 1.77
C SER A 31 -6.49 -4.50 2.83
N THR A 32 -7.21 -5.51 3.32
CA THR A 32 -6.77 -6.37 4.42
C THR A 32 -5.96 -7.53 3.87
N GLN A 33 -4.68 -7.63 4.26
CA GLN A 33 -3.78 -8.69 3.83
C GLN A 33 -3.04 -9.28 5.02
N LYS A 34 -2.74 -10.58 4.97
CA LYS A 34 -1.89 -11.23 5.97
C LYS A 34 -0.47 -10.65 5.92
N PRO A 35 0.23 -10.52 7.06
CA PRO A 35 1.56 -9.91 7.11
C PRO A 35 2.56 -10.53 6.13
N ASP A 36 2.61 -11.87 6.04
CA ASP A 36 3.55 -12.57 5.16
C ASP A 36 3.27 -12.27 3.68
N VAL A 37 2.00 -12.35 3.28
CA VAL A 37 1.55 -12.05 1.92
C VAL A 37 1.87 -10.60 1.54
N ARG A 38 1.62 -9.67 2.47
CA ARG A 38 1.90 -8.25 2.24
C ARG A 38 3.39 -7.98 2.11
N LEU A 39 4.23 -8.66 2.89
CA LEU A 39 5.69 -8.56 2.81
C LEU A 39 6.21 -9.08 1.47
N ASP A 40 5.67 -10.18 0.98
CA ASP A 40 6.02 -10.72 -0.34
C ASP A 40 5.58 -9.79 -1.48
N MET A 41 4.37 -9.21 -1.40
CA MET A 41 3.92 -8.20 -2.36
C MET A 41 4.81 -6.96 -2.38
N ILE A 42 5.30 -6.53 -1.22
CA ILE A 42 6.26 -5.41 -1.14
C ILE A 42 7.57 -5.81 -1.84
N LYS A 43 8.11 -7.00 -1.57
CA LYS A 43 9.33 -7.50 -2.22
C LYS A 43 9.18 -7.62 -3.74
N SER A 44 8.05 -8.15 -4.22
CA SER A 44 7.78 -8.27 -5.66
C SER A 44 7.48 -6.92 -6.32
N GLY A 45 6.92 -5.98 -5.55
CA GLY A 45 6.58 -4.64 -6.01
C GLY A 45 7.75 -3.66 -5.97
N VAL A 46 8.93 -4.07 -5.50
CA VAL A 46 10.15 -3.29 -5.67
C VAL A 46 10.40 -3.18 -7.17
N LEU A 47 10.02 -2.03 -7.73
CA LEU A 47 10.35 -1.64 -9.09
C LEU A 47 11.87 -1.72 -9.26
N GLU A 48 12.34 -1.92 -10.49
CA GLU A 48 13.76 -1.91 -10.83
C GLU A 48 14.35 -0.49 -10.70
N TYR A 49 14.33 0.07 -9.49
CA TYR A 49 14.78 1.43 -9.18
C TYR A 49 16.25 1.63 -9.55
N ASN A 50 17.05 0.56 -9.49
CA ASN A 50 18.45 0.56 -9.95
C ASN A 50 18.59 0.79 -11.47
N ASN A 51 17.55 0.46 -12.26
CA ASN A 51 17.51 0.72 -13.70
C ASN A 51 16.90 2.09 -14.05
N SER A 52 16.43 2.86 -13.06
CA SER A 52 15.91 4.21 -13.28
C SER A 52 17.06 5.19 -13.51
N ASP A 53 17.02 5.90 -14.65
CA ASP A 53 18.01 6.93 -14.99
C ASP A 53 18.09 8.04 -13.93
N PHE A 54 16.97 8.39 -13.28
CA PHE A 54 16.95 9.39 -12.22
C PHE A 54 17.76 8.97 -10.99
N ILE A 55 17.68 7.70 -10.61
CA ILE A 55 18.37 7.15 -9.44
C ILE A 55 19.86 7.01 -9.73
N ARG A 56 20.21 6.55 -10.94
CA ARG A 56 21.59 6.46 -11.41
C ARG A 56 22.26 7.83 -11.50
N ASN A 57 21.57 8.82 -12.06
CA ASN A 57 22.07 10.20 -12.16
C ASN A 57 22.25 10.86 -10.79
N ALA A 58 21.39 10.52 -9.81
CA ALA A 58 21.52 10.97 -8.43
C ALA A 58 22.58 10.19 -7.62
N GLN A 59 23.25 9.20 -8.21
CA GLN A 59 24.22 8.31 -7.55
C GLN A 59 23.65 7.61 -6.31
N MET A 60 22.34 7.33 -6.31
CA MET A 60 21.65 6.65 -5.22
C MET A 60 21.65 5.13 -5.46
N ALA A 61 21.77 4.36 -4.39
CA ALA A 61 21.63 2.91 -4.43
C ALA A 61 20.45 2.49 -3.54
N ILE A 62 19.56 1.65 -4.07
CA ILE A 62 18.38 1.17 -3.36
C ILE A 62 18.48 -0.35 -3.21
N SER A 63 18.37 -0.82 -1.97
CA SER A 63 18.31 -2.26 -1.68
C SER A 63 16.92 -2.81 -2.00
N SER A 64 16.86 -3.99 -2.60
CA SER A 64 15.62 -4.72 -2.86
C SER A 64 15.15 -5.54 -1.66
N THR A 65 15.97 -5.68 -0.62
CA THR A 65 15.64 -6.45 0.57
C THR A 65 15.14 -5.54 1.70
N PRO A 66 14.04 -5.91 2.39
CA PRO A 66 13.60 -5.22 3.60
C PRO A 66 14.70 -5.20 4.67
N VAL A 67 14.73 -4.12 5.45
CA VAL A 67 15.67 -3.97 6.57
C VAL A 67 15.26 -4.89 7.72
N MET A 68 16.23 -5.61 8.29
CA MET A 68 16.03 -6.44 9.48
C MET A 68 16.26 -5.61 10.74
N ILE A 69 15.39 -5.78 11.74
CA ILE A 69 15.47 -5.09 13.04
C ILE A 69 15.25 -6.06 14.20
N ASP A 70 15.91 -5.81 15.32
CA ASP A 70 15.73 -6.60 16.54
C ASP A 70 14.55 -6.07 17.35
N GLY A 71 13.52 -6.90 17.48
CA GLY A 71 12.33 -6.60 18.30
C GLY A 71 12.40 -7.23 19.69
N ARG A 72 11.64 -6.68 20.64
CA ARG A 72 11.41 -7.28 21.96
C ARG A 72 9.92 -7.45 22.23
N VAL A 73 9.52 -8.61 22.74
CA VAL A 73 8.15 -8.87 23.20
C VAL A 73 8.06 -8.48 24.68
N LEU A 74 7.20 -7.51 24.99
CA LEU A 74 6.96 -7.09 26.37
C LEU A 74 5.99 -8.07 27.05
N PRO A 75 6.18 -8.38 28.35
CA PRO A 75 5.23 -9.20 29.10
C PRO A 75 3.88 -8.47 29.22
N THR A 76 2.79 -9.23 29.18
CA THR A 76 1.44 -8.70 29.42
C THR A 76 1.32 -8.21 30.87
N PRO A 77 0.79 -7.00 31.13
CA PRO A 77 0.59 -6.52 32.49
C PRO A 77 -0.54 -7.27 33.20
N ASP A 78 -0.44 -7.42 34.51
CA ASP A 78 -1.51 -7.96 35.34
C ASP A 78 -2.65 -6.93 35.47
N MET A 79 -3.90 -7.35 35.25
CA MET A 79 -5.08 -6.52 35.46
C MET A 79 -5.64 -6.77 36.86
N SER A 80 -5.70 -5.74 37.71
CA SER A 80 -6.47 -5.76 38.94
C SER A 80 -7.88 -5.21 38.68
N TYR A 81 -8.91 -5.99 39.06
CA TYR A 81 -10.31 -5.55 39.07
C TYR A 81 -10.70 -5.22 40.52
N GLY A 82 -11.49 -4.17 40.72
CA GLY A 82 -12.02 -3.73 42.01
C GLY A 82 -13.52 -3.96 42.14
#